data_AF-A0A928INU5-F1
#
_entry.id   AF-A0A928INU5-F1
#
_cell.length_a   1.000
_cell.length_b   1.000
_cell.length_c   1.000
_cell.angle_alpha   90.00
_cell.angle_beta   90.00
_cell.angle_gamma   90.00
#
_symmetry.space_group_name_H-M   'P 1'
#
loop_
_entity.id
_entity.type
_entity.pdbx_description
1 polymer ?
#
loop_
_entity_poly.entity_id
_entity_poly.type
_entity_poly.pdbx_seq_one_letter_code
_entity_poly.pdbx_strand_id
1 'polypeptide(L)'
;MNREAGILLPISALPSKYGIGCFSKEAYDFVDFLERSGQSVWQILPLCPTGYMDSPYQSICSFAGNPYFICPERLVGDGLLTDEECENYSADKGNGRIDYGLLYEKRYPLLRKAFERFRSRPRSEEYSQFLTENSFWLFDYALFCAIKAHFGNISLQNWESAAKHREGARLSALRNELSEDIDFHIFTQFQFFIQWHELKAYANKKGIKIMGDIPIYVSADSSDLWVSPHLFLLDSELSPLSVAGCPPDAFSPSGQLWGNPLYDWRSHKKEGYAWWLSRLSHAFSMYDIVRIDHFRGFESYYSVPAGDSDAVGGHWERGVGSEIFRAFESSFGSQDIVAEDLGYVTSGVRQLLRECGFAGMKIIQFGFDGDDWDFTSEYLPHYYGKNSIVYTGTHDNPTLVQWLSSLSESSERKLRCYLCDYITPLTSLRYKVISLAMESVSRLCIIPMQDYLGIGAEGRMNLPASASGNWSWRMSISDTNDDIASNIKLITEVSGRSRKAEN
;
A
#
# COMPACT_ATOMS: atom_id res chain seq x y z
N MET A 1 -19.88 3.40 19.15
CA MET A 1 -18.89 3.16 18.09
C MET A 1 -19.47 3.75 16.82
N ASN A 2 -18.85 4.80 16.28
CA ASN A 2 -19.32 5.45 15.06
C ASN A 2 -19.06 4.50 13.88
N ARG A 3 -20.06 4.32 13.01
CA ARG A 3 -19.90 3.58 11.76
C ARG A 3 -19.34 4.55 10.73
N GLU A 4 -18.31 4.14 10.02
CA GLU A 4 -17.57 4.97 9.09
C GLU A 4 -17.63 4.38 7.68
N ALA A 5 -17.41 5.24 6.68
CA ALA A 5 -17.27 4.87 5.29
C ALA A 5 -16.01 5.52 4.70
N GLY A 6 -15.41 4.84 3.72
CA GLY A 6 -14.26 5.35 3.01
C GLY A 6 -14.13 4.82 1.60
N ILE A 7 -13.16 5.38 0.89
CA ILE A 7 -12.83 5.00 -0.49
C ILE A 7 -11.40 4.47 -0.54
N LEU A 8 -11.22 3.35 -1.23
CA LEU A 8 -9.90 2.86 -1.63
C LEU A 8 -9.54 3.49 -2.99
N LEU A 9 -8.53 4.36 -2.98
CA LEU A 9 -7.93 4.93 -4.19
C LEU A 9 -6.44 5.18 -3.92
N PRO A 10 -5.51 4.47 -4.59
CA PRO A 10 -4.08 4.73 -4.42
C PRO A 10 -3.71 6.14 -4.89
N ILE A 11 -2.70 6.77 -4.28
CA ILE A 11 -2.18 8.07 -4.74
C ILE A 11 -1.83 8.02 -6.23
N SER A 12 -1.21 6.93 -6.69
CA SER A 12 -0.81 6.74 -8.08
C SER A 12 -1.97 6.82 -9.08
N ALA A 13 -3.18 6.48 -8.65
CA ALA A 13 -4.38 6.46 -9.48
C ALA A 13 -5.05 7.83 -9.63
N LEU A 14 -4.58 8.87 -8.93
CA LEU A 14 -5.14 10.23 -9.08
C LEU A 14 -4.89 10.81 -10.49
N PRO A 15 -5.80 11.66 -10.99
CA PRO A 15 -5.77 12.22 -12.35
C PRO A 15 -4.76 13.37 -12.54
N SER A 16 -3.60 13.33 -11.88
CA SER A 16 -2.55 14.34 -12.05
C SER A 16 -2.01 14.40 -13.49
N LYS A 17 -1.79 15.60 -14.03
CA LYS A 17 -1.21 15.78 -15.38
C LYS A 17 0.23 15.29 -15.53
N TYR A 18 0.86 14.83 -14.45
CA TYR A 18 2.27 14.46 -14.39
C TYR A 18 2.55 12.96 -14.61
N GLY A 19 1.66 12.26 -15.32
CA GLY A 19 1.81 10.84 -15.72
C GLY A 19 1.49 9.80 -14.65
N ILE A 20 1.45 10.22 -13.39
CA ILE A 20 1.05 9.45 -12.21
C ILE A 20 0.42 10.41 -11.21
N GLY A 21 -0.56 9.92 -10.44
CA GLY A 21 -1.06 10.68 -9.31
C GLY A 21 0.05 11.02 -8.31
N CYS A 22 0.03 12.23 -7.80
CA CYS A 22 1.04 12.79 -6.90
C CYS A 22 0.36 13.76 -5.92
N PHE A 23 1.11 14.41 -5.04
CA PHE A 23 0.58 15.40 -4.07
C PHE A 23 0.21 16.75 -4.71
N SER A 24 -0.35 16.71 -5.93
CA SER A 24 -0.82 17.87 -6.70
C SER A 24 -2.22 18.29 -6.27
N LYS A 25 -2.74 19.36 -6.89
CA LYS A 25 -4.08 19.89 -6.64
C LYS A 25 -5.16 18.80 -6.67
N GLU A 26 -5.06 17.81 -7.57
CA GLU A 26 -6.02 16.72 -7.70
C GLU A 26 -6.11 15.84 -6.44
N ALA A 27 -5.04 15.72 -5.66
CA ALA A 27 -5.08 15.02 -4.37
C ALA A 27 -5.91 15.79 -3.33
N TYR A 28 -5.78 17.12 -3.29
CA TYR A 28 -6.57 17.99 -2.42
C TYR A 28 -8.05 18.05 -2.87
N ASP A 29 -8.29 18.12 -4.18
CA ASP A 29 -9.64 18.04 -4.75
C ASP A 29 -10.31 16.70 -4.42
N PHE A 30 -9.54 15.60 -4.39
CA PHE A 30 -10.05 14.30 -3.98
C PHE A 30 -10.41 14.27 -2.49
N VAL A 31 -9.63 14.90 -1.61
CA VAL A 31 -10.02 15.09 -0.19
C VAL A 31 -11.33 15.86 -0.07
N ASP A 32 -11.50 16.95 -0.84
CA ASP A 32 -12.76 17.69 -0.86
C ASP A 32 -13.93 16.86 -1.41
N PHE A 33 -13.68 16.03 -2.43
CA PHE A 33 -14.65 15.06 -2.93
C PHE A 33 -15.06 14.04 -1.85
N LEU A 34 -14.11 13.52 -1.08
CA LEU A 34 -14.42 12.60 0.02
C LEU A 34 -15.27 13.27 1.11
N GLU A 35 -14.97 14.52 1.48
CA GLU A 35 -15.80 15.30 2.40
C GLU A 35 -17.21 15.50 1.84
N ARG A 36 -17.34 15.95 0.58
CA ARG A 36 -18.64 16.17 -0.07
C ARG A 36 -19.45 14.88 -0.24
N SER A 37 -18.80 13.73 -0.40
CA SER A 37 -19.42 12.41 -0.53
C SER A 37 -19.70 11.72 0.82
N GLY A 38 -19.51 12.43 1.94
CA GLY A 38 -19.83 11.93 3.28
C GLY A 38 -18.86 10.90 3.84
N GLN A 39 -17.69 10.73 3.21
CA GLN A 39 -16.67 9.76 3.61
C GLN A 39 -15.83 10.31 4.79
N SER A 40 -15.28 9.39 5.59
CA SER A 40 -14.40 9.71 6.72
C SER A 40 -13.03 9.03 6.63
N VAL A 41 -12.83 8.12 5.68
CA VAL A 41 -11.57 7.42 5.49
C VAL A 41 -11.16 7.42 4.02
N TRP A 42 -9.89 7.74 3.76
CA TRP A 42 -9.23 7.48 2.49
C TRP A 42 -8.22 6.35 2.69
N GLN A 43 -8.46 5.21 2.07
CA GLN A 43 -7.48 4.13 2.04
C GLN A 43 -6.59 4.26 0.82
N ILE A 44 -5.28 4.17 1.06
CA ILE A 44 -4.24 4.19 0.04
C ILE A 44 -3.44 2.87 0.09
N LEU A 45 -2.62 2.65 -0.94
CA LEU A 45 -1.62 1.58 -0.96
C LEU A 45 -0.29 2.11 -0.39
N PRO A 46 0.72 1.24 -0.16
CA PRO A 46 1.99 1.68 0.38
C PRO A 46 2.61 2.83 -0.43
N LEU A 47 3.11 3.85 0.28
CA LEU A 47 3.73 5.02 -0.33
C LEU A 47 5.21 4.84 -0.65
N CYS A 48 5.78 3.69 -0.33
CA CYS A 48 7.20 3.43 -0.45
C CYS A 48 7.64 3.38 -1.93
N PRO A 49 8.91 3.66 -2.25
CA PRO A 49 9.42 3.55 -3.60
C PRO A 49 9.21 2.13 -4.14
N THR A 50 8.68 2.01 -5.34
CA THR A 50 8.38 0.72 -5.96
C THR A 50 9.66 0.04 -6.46
N GLY A 51 9.73 -1.27 -6.32
CA GLY A 51 10.81 -2.10 -6.85
C GLY A 51 10.39 -2.83 -8.13
N TYR A 52 10.57 -4.15 -8.13
CA TYR A 52 10.25 -5.01 -9.27
C TYR A 52 8.76 -4.89 -9.68
N MET A 53 8.51 -4.79 -10.99
CA MET A 53 7.17 -4.67 -11.60
C MET A 53 6.31 -3.53 -11.05
N ASP A 54 6.95 -2.48 -10.53
CA ASP A 54 6.28 -1.29 -10.00
C ASP A 54 5.32 -1.58 -8.84
N SER A 55 5.48 -2.72 -8.16
CA SER A 55 4.62 -3.10 -7.05
C SER A 55 4.92 -2.27 -5.79
N PRO A 56 3.90 -1.64 -5.16
CA PRO A 56 4.07 -0.95 -3.89
C PRO A 56 4.35 -1.93 -2.73
N TYR A 57 4.13 -3.23 -2.93
CA TYR A 57 4.40 -4.28 -1.95
C TYR A 57 5.83 -4.85 -2.03
N GLN A 58 6.61 -4.45 -3.04
CA GLN A 58 8.02 -4.85 -3.21
C GLN A 58 8.94 -3.63 -3.17
N SER A 59 8.87 -2.88 -2.06
CA SER A 59 9.67 -1.67 -1.91
C SER A 59 11.14 -1.95 -1.61
N ILE A 60 11.99 -1.06 -2.08
CA ILE A 60 13.43 -1.02 -1.75
C ILE A 60 13.70 -0.42 -0.37
N CYS A 61 12.71 0.15 0.32
CA CYS A 61 12.84 0.67 1.69
C CYS A 61 11.49 0.82 2.38
N SER A 62 11.38 0.28 3.59
CA SER A 62 10.15 0.31 4.40
C SER A 62 9.80 1.69 4.97
N PHE A 63 10.74 2.64 4.94
CA PHE A 63 10.61 3.98 5.54
C PHE A 63 10.59 5.11 4.51
N ALA A 64 11.13 4.89 3.32
CA ALA A 64 11.20 5.92 2.30
C ALA A 64 9.83 6.19 1.68
N GLY A 65 9.65 7.39 1.14
CA GLY A 65 8.55 7.76 0.26
C GLY A 65 8.92 7.72 -1.21
N ASN A 66 7.97 7.35 -2.07
CA ASN A 66 8.17 7.24 -3.51
C ASN A 66 8.35 8.63 -4.16
N PRO A 67 9.52 8.93 -4.78
CA PRO A 67 9.77 10.21 -5.43
C PRO A 67 8.79 10.55 -6.57
N TYR A 68 8.08 9.55 -7.12
CA TYR A 68 7.05 9.78 -8.13
C TYR A 68 5.84 10.56 -7.62
N PHE A 69 5.60 10.57 -6.31
CA PHE A 69 4.48 11.30 -5.69
C PHE A 69 4.80 12.76 -5.35
N ILE A 70 6.05 13.21 -5.53
CA ILE A 70 6.43 14.62 -5.38
C ILE A 70 5.77 15.42 -6.51
N CYS A 71 4.99 16.43 -6.15
CA CYS A 71 4.36 17.35 -7.08
C CYS A 71 5.39 18.35 -7.64
N PRO A 72 5.63 18.38 -8.97
CA PRO A 72 6.51 19.37 -9.59
C PRO A 72 6.04 20.81 -9.41
N GLU A 73 4.74 21.04 -9.49
CA GLU A 73 4.11 22.35 -9.32
C GLU A 73 4.40 22.98 -7.95
N ARG A 74 4.41 22.14 -6.90
CA ARG A 74 4.79 22.60 -5.56
C ARG A 74 6.24 23.07 -5.51
N LEU A 75 7.14 22.43 -6.26
CA LEU A 75 8.55 22.83 -6.39
C LEU A 75 8.71 24.14 -7.17
N VAL A 76 7.78 24.48 -8.08
CA VAL A 76 7.72 25.82 -8.69
C VAL A 76 7.38 26.87 -7.64
N GLY A 77 6.41 26.58 -6.76
CA GLY A 77 6.08 27.44 -5.62
C GLY A 77 7.26 27.69 -4.67
N ASP A 78 8.15 26.71 -4.52
CA ASP A 78 9.41 26.86 -3.77
C ASP A 78 10.53 27.54 -4.58
N GLY A 79 10.30 27.85 -5.86
CA GLY A 79 11.31 28.38 -6.80
C GLY A 79 12.42 27.39 -7.15
N LEU A 80 12.20 26.09 -6.92
CA LEU A 80 13.14 25.01 -7.26
C LEU A 80 12.95 24.52 -8.70
N LEU A 81 11.78 24.73 -9.30
CA LEU A 81 11.49 24.51 -10.72
C LEU A 81 10.85 25.76 -11.33
N THR A 82 10.76 25.80 -12.66
CA THR A 82 9.95 26.79 -13.40
C THR A 82 8.68 26.15 -13.96
N ASP A 83 7.66 26.96 -14.25
CA ASP A 83 6.44 26.48 -14.92
C ASP A 83 6.78 25.79 -16.25
N GLU A 84 7.67 26.38 -17.06
CA GLU A 84 8.13 25.81 -18.33
C GLU A 84 8.77 24.43 -18.16
N GLU A 85 9.54 24.19 -17.09
CA GLU A 85 10.13 22.87 -16.82
C GLU A 85 9.06 21.82 -16.47
N CYS A 86 8.01 22.24 -15.76
CA CYS A 86 6.87 21.38 -15.43
C CYS A 86 5.94 21.15 -16.62
N GLU A 87 5.74 22.13 -17.50
CA GLU A 87 4.93 22.02 -18.72
C GLU A 87 5.61 21.14 -19.77
N ASN A 88 6.92 21.29 -19.95
CA ASN A 88 7.73 20.41 -20.81
C ASN A 88 7.78 18.97 -20.26
N TYR A 89 7.54 18.80 -18.96
CA TYR A 89 7.31 17.51 -18.34
C TYR A 89 5.88 17.03 -18.60
N SER A 90 5.62 16.52 -19.81
CA SER A 90 4.44 15.68 -20.05
C SER A 90 4.84 14.20 -20.04
N ALA A 91 4.38 13.49 -19.02
CA ALA A 91 4.43 12.03 -18.93
C ALA A 91 3.02 11.41 -19.06
N ASP A 92 1.98 12.23 -19.14
CA ASP A 92 0.61 11.75 -19.30
C ASP A 92 0.27 11.55 -20.78
N LYS A 93 -0.12 10.32 -21.12
CA LYS A 93 -0.58 9.96 -22.48
C LYS A 93 -2.10 10.12 -22.64
N GLY A 94 -2.81 10.53 -21.58
CA GLY A 94 -4.27 10.71 -21.59
C GLY A 94 -5.05 9.40 -21.73
N ASN A 95 -4.39 8.26 -21.55
CA ASN A 95 -4.99 6.92 -21.73
C ASN A 95 -5.48 6.29 -20.40
N GLY A 96 -5.49 7.07 -19.30
CA GLY A 96 -5.87 6.58 -17.98
C GLY A 96 -4.92 5.52 -17.41
N ARG A 97 -3.68 5.41 -17.91
CA ARG A 97 -2.68 4.47 -17.43
C ARG A 97 -1.34 5.12 -17.12
N ILE A 98 -0.66 4.58 -16.11
CA ILE A 98 0.71 4.94 -15.77
C ILE A 98 1.69 4.28 -16.74
N ASP A 99 2.65 5.05 -17.24
CA ASP A 99 3.83 4.56 -17.96
C ASP A 99 5.06 4.69 -17.05
N TYR A 100 5.34 3.63 -16.28
CA TYR A 100 6.42 3.63 -15.29
C TYR A 100 7.82 3.77 -15.92
N GLY A 101 8.02 3.27 -17.14
CA GLY A 101 9.26 3.45 -17.89
C GLY A 101 9.49 4.93 -18.21
N LEU A 102 8.48 5.61 -18.76
CA LEU A 102 8.55 7.04 -19.03
C LEU A 102 8.72 7.88 -17.76
N LEU A 103 8.10 7.49 -16.66
CA LEU A 103 8.26 8.15 -15.37
C LEU A 103 9.69 8.04 -14.85
N TYR A 104 10.29 6.84 -14.93
CA TYR A 104 11.67 6.62 -14.53
C TYR A 104 12.62 7.51 -15.34
N GLU A 105 12.44 7.56 -16.66
CA GLU A 105 13.27 8.37 -17.56
C GLU A 105 13.12 9.87 -17.35
N LYS A 106 11.93 10.37 -17.02
CA LYS A 106 11.67 11.81 -16.96
C LYS A 106 11.66 12.40 -15.55
N ARG A 107 11.16 11.70 -14.53
CA ARG A 107 10.94 12.28 -13.18
C ARG A 107 12.28 12.59 -12.51
N TYR A 108 13.20 11.64 -12.52
CA TYR A 108 14.50 11.81 -11.85
C TYR A 108 15.31 12.98 -12.41
N PRO A 109 15.43 13.17 -13.75
CA PRO A 109 16.06 14.37 -14.29
C PRO A 109 15.39 15.68 -13.87
N LEU A 110 14.05 15.73 -13.81
CA LEU A 110 13.34 16.92 -13.34
C LEU A 110 13.66 17.22 -11.87
N LEU A 111 13.63 16.19 -11.00
CA LEU A 111 13.96 16.34 -9.59
C LEU A 111 15.44 16.73 -9.37
N ARG A 112 16.36 16.29 -10.25
CA ARG A 112 17.77 16.71 -10.18
C ARG A 112 17.95 18.20 -10.44
N LYS A 113 17.21 18.79 -11.38
CA LYS A 113 17.19 20.25 -11.57
C LYS A 113 16.72 20.99 -10.31
N ALA A 114 15.67 20.47 -9.66
CA ALA A 114 15.19 21.02 -8.39
C ALA A 114 16.26 20.93 -7.30
N PHE A 115 16.95 19.79 -7.21
CA PHE A 115 18.04 19.58 -6.27
C PHE A 115 19.22 20.53 -6.49
N GLU A 116 19.63 20.79 -7.73
CA GLU A 116 20.71 21.74 -8.04
C GLU A 116 20.39 23.15 -7.51
N ARG A 117 19.14 23.60 -7.69
CA ARG A 117 18.67 24.88 -7.14
C ARG A 117 18.50 24.86 -5.62
N PHE A 118 18.14 23.72 -5.05
CA PHE A 118 18.07 23.55 -3.60
C PHE A 118 19.46 23.59 -2.96
N ARG A 119 20.46 22.97 -3.58
CA ARG A 119 21.86 22.92 -3.10
C ARG A 119 22.54 24.29 -3.12
N SER A 120 22.18 25.18 -4.03
CA SER A 120 22.72 26.54 -4.09
C SER A 120 22.14 27.50 -3.06
N ARG A 121 21.12 27.06 -2.30
CA ARG A 121 20.47 27.85 -1.25
C ARG A 121 20.97 27.47 0.15
N PRO A 122 20.90 28.39 1.12
CA PRO A 122 21.10 28.06 2.52
C PRO A 122 20.15 26.94 2.98
N ARG A 123 20.63 26.02 3.81
CA ARG A 123 19.80 24.97 4.40
C ARG A 123 18.85 25.59 5.43
N SER A 124 17.58 25.21 5.39
CA SER A 124 16.58 25.67 6.35
C SER A 124 16.63 24.85 7.64
N GLU A 125 16.02 25.36 8.71
CA GLU A 125 15.92 24.64 9.99
C GLU A 125 15.08 23.37 9.83
N GLU A 126 14.02 23.42 9.03
CA GLU A 126 13.15 22.28 8.73
C GLU A 126 13.92 21.15 8.05
N TYR A 127 14.89 21.48 7.19
CA TYR A 127 15.77 20.47 6.58
C TYR A 127 16.68 19.81 7.63
N SER A 128 17.30 20.60 8.51
CA SER A 128 18.14 20.08 9.59
C SER A 128 17.36 19.19 10.57
N GLN A 129 16.13 19.59 10.90
CA GLN A 129 15.21 18.80 11.73
C GLN A 129 14.84 17.48 11.02
N PHE A 130 14.49 17.54 9.73
CA PHE A 130 14.19 16.35 8.93
C PHE A 130 15.34 15.33 8.94
N LEU A 131 16.58 15.80 8.77
CA LEU A 131 17.77 14.93 8.83
C LEU A 131 17.92 14.25 10.19
N THR A 132 17.65 14.99 11.27
CA THR A 132 17.78 14.49 12.64
C THR A 132 16.72 13.44 12.94
N GLU A 133 15.45 13.74 12.67
CA GLU A 133 14.30 12.88 12.92
C GLU A 133 14.35 11.58 12.12
N ASN A 134 14.93 11.61 10.92
CA ASN A 134 14.98 10.46 10.00
C ASN A 134 16.35 9.79 9.93
N SER A 135 17.31 10.20 10.77
CA SER A 135 18.69 9.72 10.75
C SER A 135 18.82 8.19 10.88
N PHE A 136 17.87 7.53 11.53
CA PHE A 136 17.88 6.08 11.75
C PHE A 136 17.70 5.23 10.48
N TRP A 137 17.22 5.81 9.37
CA TRP A 137 17.01 5.09 8.09
C TRP A 137 17.50 5.87 6.87
N LEU A 138 17.40 7.21 6.88
CA LEU A 138 17.53 8.08 5.71
C LEU A 138 18.91 7.99 5.06
N PHE A 139 19.98 8.04 5.85
CA PHE A 139 21.35 8.04 5.32
C PHE A 139 21.75 6.69 4.71
N ASP A 140 21.27 5.59 5.27
CA ASP A 140 21.50 4.26 4.71
C ASP A 140 20.65 4.01 3.47
N TYR A 141 19.41 4.48 3.44
CA TYR A 141 18.56 4.47 2.24
C TYR A 141 19.19 5.27 1.10
N ALA A 142 19.61 6.51 1.36
CA ALA A 142 20.22 7.37 0.34
C ALA A 142 21.52 6.78 -0.22
N LEU A 143 22.36 6.20 0.66
CA LEU A 143 23.55 5.48 0.23
C LEU A 143 23.21 4.23 -0.58
N PHE A 144 22.23 3.44 -0.16
CA PHE A 144 21.78 2.26 -0.88
C PHE A 144 21.34 2.62 -2.30
N CYS A 145 20.51 3.66 -2.46
CA CYS A 145 20.06 4.11 -3.78
C CYS A 145 21.22 4.60 -4.66
N ALA A 146 22.16 5.38 -4.10
CA ALA A 146 23.33 5.86 -4.84
C ALA A 146 24.23 4.71 -5.31
N ILE A 147 24.52 3.74 -4.44
CA ILE A 147 25.31 2.55 -4.80
C ILE A 147 24.58 1.71 -5.84
N LYS A 148 23.27 1.53 -5.69
CA LYS A 148 22.44 0.81 -6.66
C LYS A 148 22.57 1.42 -8.05
N ALA A 149 22.43 2.74 -8.16
CA ALA A 149 22.59 3.45 -9.43
C ALA A 149 24.02 3.34 -9.98
N HIS A 150 25.04 3.46 -9.12
CA HIS A 150 26.45 3.31 -9.48
C HIS A 150 26.75 1.93 -10.10
N PHE A 151 26.13 0.86 -9.61
CA PHE A 151 26.25 -0.48 -10.18
C PHE A 151 25.24 -0.79 -11.30
N GLY A 152 24.63 0.23 -11.92
CA GLY A 152 23.73 0.05 -13.06
C GLY A 152 22.37 -0.57 -12.69
N ASN A 153 21.90 -0.30 -11.46
CA ASN A 153 20.64 -0.77 -10.90
C ASN A 153 20.49 -2.29 -10.76
N ILE A 154 21.59 -3.04 -10.79
CA ILE A 154 21.57 -4.47 -10.47
C ILE A 154 21.10 -4.70 -9.02
N SER A 155 20.56 -5.90 -8.75
CA SER A 155 20.10 -6.27 -7.42
C SER A 155 21.24 -6.34 -6.42
N LEU A 156 20.93 -6.05 -5.15
CA LEU A 156 21.86 -6.12 -4.01
C LEU A 156 22.73 -7.40 -4.01
N GLN A 157 22.12 -8.56 -4.30
CA GLN A 157 22.80 -9.85 -4.29
C GLN A 157 23.96 -9.93 -5.31
N ASN A 158 23.90 -9.11 -6.36
CA ASN A 158 24.88 -9.05 -7.44
C ASN A 158 25.92 -7.93 -7.27
N TRP A 159 25.89 -7.18 -6.16
CA TRP A 159 26.90 -6.16 -5.89
C TRP A 159 28.27 -6.79 -5.60
N GLU A 160 29.33 -6.01 -5.82
CA GLU A 160 30.66 -6.42 -5.38
C GLU A 160 30.68 -6.69 -3.87
N SER A 161 31.45 -7.69 -3.45
CA SER A 161 31.39 -8.23 -2.08
C SER A 161 31.61 -7.16 -1.00
N ALA A 162 32.59 -6.26 -1.18
CA ALA A 162 32.92 -5.25 -0.18
C ALA A 162 31.79 -4.21 0.03
N ALA A 163 31.05 -3.85 -1.01
CA ALA A 163 29.89 -2.98 -0.91
C ALA A 163 28.68 -3.73 -0.33
N LYS A 164 28.44 -4.96 -0.82
CA LYS A 164 27.37 -5.86 -0.35
C LYS A 164 27.44 -6.13 1.14
N HIS A 165 28.63 -6.47 1.65
CA HIS A 165 28.90 -6.75 3.06
C HIS A 165 29.25 -5.51 3.90
N ARG A 166 29.08 -4.32 3.34
CA ARG A 166 29.24 -3.05 4.06
C ARG A 166 30.63 -2.88 4.69
N GLU A 167 31.68 -3.33 3.99
CA GLU A 167 33.06 -3.18 4.47
C GLU A 167 33.44 -1.70 4.62
N GLY A 168 33.91 -1.31 5.82
CA GLY A 168 34.04 0.10 6.21
C GLY A 168 34.89 0.95 5.26
N ALA A 169 36.00 0.41 4.74
CA ALA A 169 36.85 1.13 3.79
C ALA A 169 36.13 1.38 2.46
N ARG A 170 35.44 0.38 1.91
CA ARG A 170 34.72 0.52 0.65
C ARG A 170 33.49 1.41 0.78
N LEU A 171 32.71 1.27 1.85
CA LEU A 171 31.59 2.17 2.11
C LEU A 171 32.03 3.62 2.28
N SER A 172 33.15 3.87 2.94
CA SER A 172 33.67 5.24 3.09
C SER A 172 34.09 5.83 1.74
N ALA A 173 34.73 5.03 0.88
CA ALA A 173 35.07 5.44 -0.48
C ALA A 173 33.81 5.77 -1.29
N LEU A 174 32.81 4.89 -1.28
CA LEU A 174 31.53 5.09 -1.98
C LEU A 174 30.77 6.32 -1.45
N ARG A 175 30.75 6.55 -0.13
CA ARG A 175 30.13 7.76 0.46
C ARG A 175 30.76 9.05 -0.07
N ASN A 176 32.07 9.07 -0.27
CA ASN A 176 32.76 10.24 -0.83
C ASN A 176 32.51 10.38 -2.34
N GLU A 177 32.66 9.29 -3.08
CA GLU A 177 32.48 9.22 -4.53
C GLU A 177 31.05 9.62 -4.95
N LEU A 178 30.06 9.16 -4.19
CA LEU A 178 28.63 9.30 -4.51
C LEU A 178 27.93 10.39 -3.67
N SER A 179 28.68 11.28 -3.02
CA SER A 179 28.14 12.29 -2.09
C SER A 179 27.00 13.13 -2.69
N GLU A 180 27.13 13.55 -3.95
CA GLU A 180 26.09 14.32 -4.63
C GLU A 180 24.80 13.52 -4.87
N ASP A 181 24.92 12.23 -5.22
CA ASP A 181 23.76 11.36 -5.42
C ASP A 181 23.08 11.00 -4.10
N ILE A 182 23.86 10.83 -3.02
CA ILE A 182 23.34 10.65 -1.66
C ILE A 182 22.52 11.87 -1.26
N ASP A 183 23.08 13.09 -1.43
CA ASP A 183 22.38 14.33 -1.12
C ASP A 183 21.11 14.51 -1.97
N PHE A 184 21.14 14.09 -3.23
CA PHE A 184 19.97 14.08 -4.10
C PHE A 184 18.86 13.18 -3.54
N HIS A 185 19.17 11.95 -3.15
CA HIS A 185 18.19 11.04 -2.56
C HIS A 185 17.62 11.58 -1.24
N ILE A 186 18.47 12.15 -0.38
CA ILE A 186 18.02 12.85 0.84
C ILE A 186 17.05 13.98 0.51
N PHE A 187 17.38 14.81 -0.49
CA PHE A 187 16.49 15.89 -0.94
C PHE A 187 15.14 15.37 -1.43
N THR A 188 15.10 14.27 -2.20
CA THR A 188 13.82 13.71 -2.65
C THR A 188 12.95 13.26 -1.49
N GLN A 189 13.55 12.68 -0.44
CA GLN A 189 12.80 12.30 0.76
C GLN A 189 12.29 13.53 1.50
N PHE A 190 13.13 14.55 1.69
CA PHE A 190 12.70 15.81 2.31
C PHE A 190 11.47 16.42 1.60
N GLN A 191 11.51 16.50 0.27
CA GLN A 191 10.40 17.02 -0.53
C GLN A 191 9.16 16.12 -0.46
N PHE A 192 9.34 14.81 -0.46
CA PHE A 192 8.25 13.87 -0.31
C PHE A 192 7.53 14.06 1.04
N PHE A 193 8.27 14.07 2.15
CA PHE A 193 7.67 14.12 3.49
C PHE A 193 6.97 15.44 3.76
N ILE A 194 7.54 16.57 3.33
CA ILE A 194 6.87 17.88 3.45
C ILE A 194 5.51 17.83 2.75
N GLN A 195 5.48 17.43 1.48
CA GLN A 195 4.26 17.45 0.69
C GLN A 195 3.23 16.42 1.18
N TRP A 196 3.69 15.24 1.63
CA TRP A 196 2.81 14.25 2.23
C TRP A 196 2.16 14.77 3.52
N HIS A 197 2.94 15.37 4.42
CA HIS A 197 2.42 15.89 5.67
C HIS A 197 1.48 17.09 5.46
N GLU A 198 1.72 17.93 4.45
CA GLU A 198 0.79 18.99 4.00
C GLU A 198 -0.57 18.37 3.57
N LEU A 199 -0.56 17.35 2.72
CA LEU A 199 -1.78 16.67 2.25
C LEU A 199 -2.52 15.95 3.39
N LYS A 200 -1.79 15.20 4.23
CA LYS A 200 -2.36 14.51 5.38
C LYS A 200 -2.99 15.50 6.37
N ALA A 201 -2.31 16.60 6.67
CA ALA A 201 -2.86 17.65 7.54
C ALA A 201 -4.14 18.26 6.95
N TYR A 202 -4.18 18.47 5.63
CA TYR A 202 -5.39 18.93 4.94
C TYR A 202 -6.54 17.91 5.06
N ALA A 203 -6.28 16.64 4.78
CA ALA A 203 -7.25 15.55 4.95
C ALA A 203 -7.80 15.50 6.40
N ASN A 204 -6.90 15.53 7.38
CA ASN A 204 -7.29 15.48 8.80
C ASN A 204 -8.08 16.73 9.23
N LYS A 205 -7.77 17.92 8.70
CA LYS A 205 -8.55 19.15 8.95
C LYS A 205 -9.97 19.05 8.38
N LYS A 206 -10.14 18.31 7.29
CA LYS A 206 -11.43 17.93 6.69
C LYS A 206 -12.04 16.70 7.39
N GLY A 207 -11.43 16.23 8.47
CA GLY A 207 -11.75 15.03 9.25
C GLY A 207 -11.71 13.72 8.47
N ILE A 208 -11.01 13.70 7.33
CA ILE A 208 -10.73 12.50 6.56
C ILE A 208 -9.48 11.85 7.16
N LYS A 209 -9.63 10.65 7.71
CA LYS A 209 -8.50 9.83 8.17
C LYS A 209 -7.84 9.15 6.97
N ILE A 210 -6.52 9.08 6.97
CA ILE A 210 -5.76 8.28 6.01
C ILE A 210 -5.52 6.90 6.59
N MET A 211 -6.02 5.87 5.89
CA MET A 211 -5.68 4.48 6.13
C MET A 211 -4.54 4.06 5.20
N GLY A 212 -3.35 3.93 5.77
CA GLY A 212 -2.19 3.41 5.08
C GLY A 212 -2.11 1.89 5.12
N ASP A 213 -1.04 1.38 4.53
CA ASP A 213 -0.84 -0.04 4.34
C ASP A 213 0.65 -0.37 4.40
N ILE A 214 1.00 -1.43 5.14
CA ILE A 214 2.37 -1.93 5.24
C ILE A 214 2.42 -3.42 4.87
N PRO A 215 3.24 -3.81 3.88
CA PRO A 215 3.51 -5.21 3.58
C PRO A 215 4.14 -5.94 4.78
N ILE A 216 3.79 -7.19 5.09
CA ILE A 216 4.51 -7.90 6.17
C ILE A 216 5.99 -8.03 5.84
N TYR A 217 6.35 -8.44 4.62
CA TYR A 217 7.73 -8.65 4.20
C TYR A 217 8.33 -7.41 3.51
N VAL A 218 9.66 -7.41 3.42
CA VAL A 218 10.43 -6.43 2.64
C VAL A 218 10.98 -7.09 1.37
N SER A 219 11.50 -6.31 0.43
CA SER A 219 12.18 -6.87 -0.76
C SER A 219 13.57 -7.41 -0.42
N ALA A 220 14.04 -8.45 -1.13
CA ALA A 220 15.43 -8.91 -1.03
C ALA A 220 16.44 -7.84 -1.50
N ASP A 221 16.02 -6.98 -2.41
CA ASP A 221 16.78 -5.88 -2.99
C ASP A 221 16.37 -4.57 -2.32
N SER A 222 16.63 -4.46 -1.01
CA SER A 222 16.22 -3.33 -0.18
C SER A 222 17.32 -2.85 0.76
N SER A 223 17.24 -1.57 1.15
CA SER A 223 18.07 -1.02 2.21
C SER A 223 17.80 -1.68 3.55
N ASP A 224 16.57 -2.16 3.79
CA ASP A 224 16.19 -2.87 5.02
C ASP A 224 17.05 -4.14 5.22
N LEU A 225 17.14 -4.97 4.17
CA LEU A 225 17.97 -6.19 4.20
C LEU A 225 19.46 -5.85 4.23
N TRP A 226 19.90 -4.87 3.44
CA TRP A 226 21.31 -4.52 3.34
C TRP A 226 21.89 -4.02 4.67
N VAL A 227 21.13 -3.22 5.42
CA VAL A 227 21.57 -2.65 6.71
C VAL A 227 21.47 -3.67 7.84
N SER A 228 20.44 -4.50 7.83
CA SER A 228 20.13 -5.42 8.92
C SER A 228 20.00 -6.88 8.46
N PRO A 229 21.02 -7.46 7.80
CA PRO A 229 20.91 -8.79 7.21
C PRO A 229 20.66 -9.89 8.25
N HIS A 230 21.12 -9.69 9.49
CA HIS A 230 20.92 -10.61 10.63
C HIS A 230 19.46 -10.75 11.08
N LEU A 231 18.56 -9.87 10.62
CA LEU A 231 17.12 -9.96 10.88
C LEU A 231 16.40 -10.87 9.88
N PHE A 232 17.11 -11.43 8.90
CA PHE A 232 16.58 -12.25 7.82
C PHE A 232 17.28 -13.61 7.75
N LEU A 233 16.58 -14.61 7.21
CA LEU A 233 17.13 -15.95 6.98
C LEU A 233 17.95 -15.98 5.69
N LEU A 234 19.23 -15.60 5.79
CA LEU A 234 20.15 -15.47 4.67
C LEU A 234 21.35 -16.43 4.78
N ASP A 235 21.97 -16.73 3.65
CA ASP A 235 23.30 -17.35 3.59
C ASP A 235 24.42 -16.32 3.82
N SER A 236 25.67 -16.77 3.76
CA SER A 236 26.84 -15.91 3.95
C SER A 236 27.04 -14.88 2.83
N GLU A 237 26.34 -15.01 1.70
CA GLU A 237 26.42 -14.11 0.54
C GLU A 237 25.24 -13.13 0.48
N LEU A 238 24.42 -13.07 1.54
CA LEU A 238 23.20 -12.28 1.66
C LEU A 238 22.08 -12.68 0.68
N SER A 239 22.07 -13.95 0.27
CA SER A 239 20.97 -14.53 -0.49
C SER A 239 19.96 -15.21 0.45
N PRO A 240 18.65 -15.09 0.21
CA PRO A 240 17.65 -15.79 1.02
C PRO A 240 17.85 -17.31 1.02
N LEU A 241 17.80 -17.93 2.19
CA LEU A 241 17.76 -19.40 2.32
C LEU A 241 16.39 -19.96 1.94
N SER A 242 15.35 -19.18 2.22
CA SER A 242 13.96 -19.47 1.89
C SER A 242 13.24 -18.15 1.68
N VAL A 243 12.17 -18.20 0.90
CA VAL A 243 11.40 -17.04 0.49
C VAL A 243 9.93 -17.21 0.85
N ALA A 244 9.25 -16.07 0.97
CA ALA A 244 7.83 -16.02 1.24
C ALA A 244 6.99 -16.46 0.04
N GLY A 245 5.86 -17.05 0.36
CA GLY A 245 4.83 -17.38 -0.62
C GLY A 245 3.51 -17.76 0.05
N CYS A 246 2.63 -18.35 -0.74
CA CYS A 246 1.38 -18.97 -0.32
C CYS A 246 1.30 -20.38 -0.92
N PRO A 247 0.81 -21.39 -0.17
CA PRO A 247 0.65 -22.73 -0.69
C PRO A 247 -0.32 -22.78 -1.88
N PRO A 248 -0.29 -23.87 -2.66
CA PRO A 248 -1.35 -24.20 -3.60
C PRO A 248 -2.75 -24.14 -2.99
N ASP A 249 -3.68 -23.55 -3.72
CA ASP A 249 -5.10 -23.53 -3.37
C ASP A 249 -5.98 -23.76 -4.61
N ALA A 250 -7.30 -23.69 -4.42
CA ALA A 250 -8.26 -23.91 -5.51
C ALA A 250 -8.18 -22.87 -6.64
N PHE A 251 -7.58 -21.71 -6.38
CA PHE A 251 -7.43 -20.61 -7.33
C PHE A 251 -6.03 -20.57 -7.98
N SER A 252 -5.01 -21.06 -7.28
CA SER A 252 -3.64 -21.20 -7.77
C SER A 252 -3.06 -22.59 -7.47
N PRO A 253 -3.09 -23.52 -8.44
CA PRO A 253 -2.54 -24.88 -8.26
C PRO A 253 -1.03 -24.93 -7.98
N SER A 254 -0.28 -23.89 -8.35
CA SER A 254 1.16 -23.75 -8.08
C SER A 254 1.45 -22.95 -6.80
N GLY A 255 0.42 -22.50 -6.09
CA GLY A 255 0.54 -21.51 -5.03
C GLY A 255 1.03 -20.16 -5.58
N GLN A 256 1.59 -19.32 -4.72
CA GLN A 256 2.16 -18.04 -5.11
C GLN A 256 3.55 -17.91 -4.54
N LEU A 257 4.54 -17.71 -5.40
CA LEU A 257 5.93 -17.46 -5.00
C LEU A 257 6.18 -15.95 -5.02
N TRP A 258 6.31 -15.33 -3.85
CA TRP A 258 6.48 -13.87 -3.75
C TRP A 258 7.95 -13.45 -3.78
N GLY A 259 8.86 -14.34 -3.34
CA GLY A 259 10.30 -14.12 -3.43
C GLY A 259 10.89 -13.23 -2.34
N ASN A 260 10.08 -12.72 -1.41
CA ASN A 260 10.57 -11.92 -0.29
C ASN A 260 11.42 -12.76 0.69
N PRO A 261 12.50 -12.21 1.27
CA PRO A 261 13.22 -12.87 2.36
C PRO A 261 12.31 -13.06 3.58
N LEU A 262 12.52 -14.17 4.30
CA LEU A 262 11.84 -14.48 5.55
C LEU A 262 12.61 -13.90 6.75
N TYR A 263 11.88 -13.50 7.78
CA TYR A 263 12.45 -12.95 9.01
C TYR A 263 13.09 -14.02 9.89
N ASP A 264 14.25 -13.71 10.48
CA ASP A 264 14.73 -14.40 11.66
C ASP A 264 14.05 -13.82 12.91
N TRP A 265 12.86 -14.36 13.22
CA TRP A 265 12.09 -13.92 14.38
C TRP A 265 12.83 -14.08 15.72
N ARG A 266 13.84 -14.97 15.80
CA ARG A 266 14.66 -15.12 17.02
C ARG A 266 15.57 -13.92 17.20
N SER A 267 16.22 -13.48 16.13
CA SER A 267 17.06 -12.28 16.12
C SER A 267 16.24 -11.03 16.42
N HIS A 268 15.07 -10.87 15.78
CA HIS A 268 14.13 -9.80 16.13
C HIS A 268 13.76 -9.80 17.62
N LYS A 269 13.43 -10.97 18.20
CA LYS A 269 13.07 -11.09 19.62
C LYS A 269 14.24 -10.74 20.55
N LYS A 270 15.46 -11.15 20.20
CA LYS A 270 16.69 -10.84 20.96
C LYS A 270 16.92 -9.32 21.05
N GLU A 271 16.53 -8.58 20.02
CA GLU A 271 16.65 -7.12 19.95
C GLU A 271 15.38 -6.39 20.42
N GLY A 272 14.47 -7.09 21.11
CA GLY A 272 13.23 -6.48 21.61
C GLY A 272 12.32 -5.95 20.50
N TYR A 273 12.39 -6.54 19.30
CA TYR A 273 11.65 -6.17 18.11
C TYR A 273 11.91 -4.76 17.58
N ALA A 274 13.06 -4.15 17.93
CA ALA A 274 13.39 -2.76 17.65
C ALA A 274 13.08 -2.32 16.20
N TRP A 275 13.46 -3.11 15.19
CA TRP A 275 13.16 -2.79 13.78
C TRP A 275 11.66 -2.71 13.49
N TRP A 276 10.87 -3.67 13.96
CA TRP A 276 9.40 -3.67 13.77
C TRP A 276 8.72 -2.55 14.55
N LEU A 277 9.22 -2.23 15.75
CA LEU A 277 8.73 -1.10 16.54
C LEU A 277 8.97 0.23 15.82
N SER A 278 10.18 0.45 15.27
CA SER A 278 10.49 1.62 14.45
C SER A 278 9.63 1.69 13.20
N ARG A 279 9.41 0.55 12.52
CA ARG A 279 8.57 0.47 11.32
C ARG A 279 7.11 0.85 11.60
N LEU A 280 6.52 0.31 12.68
CA LEU A 280 5.15 0.65 13.08
C LEU A 280 5.05 2.10 13.54
N SER A 281 6.01 2.59 14.34
CA SER A 281 6.04 3.98 14.79
C SER A 281 6.12 4.94 13.60
N HIS A 282 6.93 4.62 12.59
CA HIS A 282 7.00 5.39 11.35
C HIS A 282 5.69 5.31 10.55
N ALA A 283 5.08 4.13 10.43
CA ALA A 283 3.77 4.00 9.77
C ALA A 283 2.70 4.89 10.43
N PHE A 284 2.67 4.98 11.77
CA PHE A 284 1.73 5.84 12.49
C PHE A 284 2.09 7.33 12.48
N SER A 285 3.33 7.72 12.14
CA SER A 285 3.62 9.13 11.81
C SER A 285 3.08 9.50 10.41
N MET A 286 2.89 8.51 9.55
CA MET A 286 2.43 8.67 8.16
C MET A 286 0.91 8.53 8.02
N TYR A 287 0.25 7.73 8.84
CA TYR A 287 -1.16 7.33 8.66
C TYR A 287 -1.93 7.40 9.98
N ASP A 288 -3.26 7.56 9.89
CA ASP A 288 -4.13 7.54 11.08
C ASP A 288 -4.62 6.12 11.41
N ILE A 289 -4.70 5.25 10.39
CA ILE A 289 -5.02 3.82 10.50
C ILE A 289 -3.98 3.06 9.68
N VAL A 290 -3.49 1.93 10.19
CA VAL A 290 -2.49 1.11 9.48
C VAL A 290 -3.07 -0.28 9.19
N ARG A 291 -3.21 -0.62 7.91
CA ARG A 291 -3.40 -2.00 7.48
C ARG A 291 -2.06 -2.72 7.53
N ILE A 292 -2.04 -3.91 8.12
CA ILE A 292 -0.91 -4.83 8.05
C ILE A 292 -1.31 -5.95 7.10
N ASP A 293 -0.66 -5.96 5.94
CA ASP A 293 -0.82 -6.97 4.91
C ASP A 293 -0.34 -8.35 5.39
N HIS A 294 -1.00 -9.42 4.94
CA HIS A 294 -0.68 -10.80 5.27
C HIS A 294 -0.49 -11.04 6.78
N PHE A 295 -1.40 -10.52 7.59
CA PHE A 295 -1.33 -10.57 9.05
C PHE A 295 -1.20 -12.01 9.59
N ARG A 296 -1.75 -12.99 8.86
CA ARG A 296 -1.60 -14.40 9.22
C ARG A 296 -0.14 -14.86 9.33
N GLY A 297 0.80 -14.20 8.63
CA GLY A 297 2.24 -14.44 8.70
C GLY A 297 2.84 -14.28 10.10
N PHE A 298 2.19 -13.50 10.98
CA PHE A 298 2.58 -13.40 12.39
C PHE A 298 2.18 -14.63 13.19
N GLU A 299 1.16 -15.40 12.80
CA GLU A 299 0.80 -16.67 13.44
C GLU A 299 1.63 -17.83 12.89
N SER A 300 1.62 -17.97 11.58
CA SER A 300 2.44 -18.92 10.83
C SER A 300 2.70 -18.36 9.43
N TYR A 301 3.82 -18.66 8.80
CA TYR A 301 4.12 -18.20 7.45
C TYR A 301 4.57 -19.35 6.57
N TYR A 302 4.34 -19.23 5.27
CA TYR A 302 4.70 -20.27 4.32
C TYR A 302 6.11 -20.00 3.80
N SER A 303 7.01 -20.96 4.04
CA SER A 303 8.42 -20.90 3.72
C SER A 303 8.70 -21.78 2.51
N VAL A 304 9.12 -21.19 1.41
CA VAL A 304 9.51 -21.92 0.20
C VAL A 304 11.03 -21.91 0.07
N PRO A 305 11.70 -23.05 -0.18
CA PRO A 305 13.14 -23.07 -0.45
C PRO A 305 13.52 -22.09 -1.55
N ALA A 306 14.60 -21.33 -1.35
CA ALA A 306 15.07 -20.40 -2.38
C ALA A 306 15.57 -21.17 -3.61
N GLY A 307 15.18 -20.71 -4.80
CA GLY A 307 15.52 -21.34 -6.08
C GLY A 307 14.40 -22.20 -6.68
N ASP A 308 13.35 -22.50 -5.91
CA ASP A 308 12.16 -23.15 -6.44
C ASP A 308 11.44 -22.24 -7.45
N SER A 309 10.86 -22.84 -8.49
CA SER A 309 10.11 -22.12 -9.53
C SER A 309 8.67 -21.79 -9.15
N ASP A 310 8.15 -22.44 -8.11
CA ASP A 310 6.80 -22.28 -7.59
C ASP A 310 6.77 -22.48 -6.08
N ALA A 311 5.59 -22.42 -5.47
CA ALA A 311 5.43 -22.55 -4.02
C ALA A 311 5.11 -23.98 -3.56
N VAL A 312 5.03 -24.98 -4.45
CA VAL A 312 4.54 -26.33 -4.10
C VAL A 312 5.44 -27.01 -3.06
N GLY A 313 6.75 -26.77 -3.13
CA GLY A 313 7.75 -27.36 -2.23
C GLY A 313 7.83 -26.74 -0.83
N GLY A 314 7.03 -25.70 -0.54
CA GLY A 314 7.10 -24.99 0.74
C GLY A 314 6.41 -25.68 1.90
N HIS A 315 6.62 -25.16 3.11
CA HIS A 315 5.98 -25.63 4.34
C HIS A 315 5.63 -24.49 5.28
N TRP A 316 4.70 -24.75 6.21
CA TRP A 316 4.31 -23.80 7.24
C TRP A 316 5.33 -23.74 8.36
N GLU A 317 5.78 -22.53 8.68
CA GLU A 317 6.63 -22.21 9.82
C GLU A 317 5.86 -21.38 10.85
N ARG A 318 6.25 -21.46 12.13
CA ARG A 318 5.59 -20.71 13.19
C ARG A 318 6.05 -19.25 13.20
N GLY A 319 5.10 -18.33 13.21
CA GLY A 319 5.34 -16.90 13.37
C GLY A 319 5.55 -16.49 14.82
N VAL A 320 5.76 -15.19 15.03
CA VAL A 320 6.09 -14.57 16.33
C VAL A 320 4.87 -14.39 17.27
N GLY A 321 3.65 -14.53 16.75
CA GLY A 321 2.40 -14.30 17.46
C GLY A 321 2.19 -12.84 17.85
N SER A 322 1.50 -12.62 18.97
CA SER A 322 1.12 -11.28 19.46
C SER A 322 2.23 -10.52 20.18
N GLU A 323 3.43 -11.12 20.34
CA GLU A 323 4.51 -10.54 21.14
C GLU A 323 4.97 -9.16 20.62
N ILE A 324 5.08 -8.98 19.30
CA ILE A 324 5.48 -7.70 18.67
C ILE A 324 4.44 -6.62 18.95
N PHE A 325 3.15 -6.95 18.80
CA PHE A 325 2.07 -6.00 18.98
C PHE A 325 1.93 -5.58 20.45
N ARG A 326 2.14 -6.49 21.40
CA ARG A 326 2.20 -6.15 22.83
C ARG A 326 3.40 -5.26 23.16
N ALA A 327 4.57 -5.53 22.56
CA ALA A 327 5.75 -4.69 22.72
C ALA A 327 5.53 -3.28 22.16
N PHE A 328 4.85 -3.19 21.01
CA PHE A 328 4.46 -1.92 20.41
C PHE A 328 3.45 -1.15 21.26
N GLU A 329 2.36 -1.79 21.69
CA GLU A 329 1.36 -1.17 22.56
C GLU A 329 1.97 -0.69 23.89
N SER A 330 2.90 -1.46 24.46
CA SER A 330 3.61 -1.07 25.68
C SER A 330 4.50 0.16 25.50
N SER A 331 5.02 0.39 24.28
CA SER A 331 5.97 1.47 23.98
C SER A 331 5.29 2.74 23.45
N PHE A 332 4.22 2.59 22.67
CA PHE A 332 3.57 3.67 21.91
C PHE A 332 2.06 3.80 22.18
N GLY A 333 1.50 2.97 23.06
CA GLY A 333 0.07 2.90 23.33
C GLY A 333 -0.73 2.17 22.24
N SER A 334 -2.04 2.09 22.47
CA SER A 334 -2.97 1.48 21.52
C SER A 334 -3.11 2.36 20.27
N GLN A 335 -3.04 1.74 19.09
CA GLN A 335 -3.15 2.40 17.79
C GLN A 335 -4.16 1.65 16.90
N ASP A 336 -4.73 2.32 15.89
CA ASP A 336 -5.75 1.73 15.02
C ASP A 336 -5.11 0.85 13.94
N ILE A 337 -4.98 -0.45 14.23
CA ILE A 337 -4.47 -1.47 13.32
C ILE A 337 -5.60 -2.30 12.71
N VAL A 338 -5.50 -2.51 11.40
CA VAL A 338 -6.34 -3.42 10.62
C VAL A 338 -5.49 -4.59 10.18
N ALA A 339 -5.95 -5.80 10.48
CA ALA A 339 -5.32 -7.03 10.02
C ALA A 339 -5.92 -7.44 8.68
N GLU A 340 -5.07 -7.58 7.65
CA GLU A 340 -5.43 -8.35 6.46
C GLU A 340 -5.36 -9.84 6.83
N ASP A 341 -6.52 -10.41 7.16
CA ASP A 341 -6.70 -11.78 7.62
C ASP A 341 -7.44 -12.67 6.60
N LEU A 342 -7.21 -12.45 5.30
CA LEU A 342 -7.84 -13.21 4.22
C LEU A 342 -7.07 -14.49 3.88
N GLY A 343 -7.61 -15.27 2.93
CA GLY A 343 -6.99 -16.51 2.44
C GLY A 343 -7.12 -17.68 3.43
N TYR A 344 -6.02 -18.38 3.71
CA TYR A 344 -6.00 -19.55 4.59
C TYR A 344 -6.03 -19.16 6.07
N VAL A 345 -7.24 -19.01 6.60
CA VAL A 345 -7.49 -18.58 7.99
C VAL A 345 -7.68 -19.78 8.91
N THR A 346 -6.65 -20.07 9.73
CA THR A 346 -6.72 -21.12 10.76
C THR A 346 -7.43 -20.63 12.03
N SER A 347 -7.73 -21.54 12.98
CA SER A 347 -8.19 -21.15 14.32
C SER A 347 -7.14 -20.33 15.08
N GLY A 348 -5.85 -20.59 14.83
CA GLY A 348 -4.71 -19.84 15.36
C GLY A 348 -4.72 -18.38 14.91
N VAL A 349 -4.90 -18.13 13.61
CA VAL A 349 -5.01 -16.75 13.06
C VAL A 349 -6.19 -16.01 13.70
N ARG A 350 -7.35 -16.67 13.80
CA ARG A 350 -8.52 -16.08 14.48
C ARG A 350 -8.25 -15.78 15.96
N GLN A 351 -7.47 -16.62 16.64
CA GLN A 351 -7.06 -16.38 18.02
C GLN A 351 -6.09 -15.19 18.11
N LEU A 352 -5.08 -15.13 17.24
CA LEU A 352 -4.12 -14.02 17.20
C LEU A 352 -4.84 -12.68 16.98
N LEU A 353 -5.78 -12.63 16.04
CA LEU A 353 -6.59 -11.44 15.78
C LEU A 353 -7.35 -10.98 17.03
N ARG A 354 -8.00 -11.92 17.74
CA ARG A 354 -8.72 -11.63 19.00
C ARG A 354 -7.78 -11.16 20.10
N GLU A 355 -6.61 -11.76 20.24
CA GLU A 355 -5.61 -11.38 21.24
C GLU A 355 -5.06 -9.96 21.00
N CYS A 356 -4.90 -9.57 19.73
CA CYS A 356 -4.44 -8.23 19.38
C CYS A 356 -5.56 -7.18 19.42
N GLY A 357 -6.83 -7.60 19.36
CA GLY A 357 -7.98 -6.70 19.32
C GLY A 357 -8.15 -5.96 17.99
N PHE A 358 -7.40 -6.34 16.95
CA PHE A 358 -7.43 -5.68 15.64
C PHE A 358 -8.71 -6.00 14.88
N ALA A 359 -9.11 -5.09 13.99
CA ALA A 359 -10.21 -5.33 13.08
C ALA A 359 -9.75 -6.22 11.91
N GLY A 360 -10.47 -7.32 11.65
CA GLY A 360 -10.26 -8.15 10.47
C GLY A 360 -11.02 -7.62 9.25
N MET A 361 -10.71 -8.16 8.07
CA MET A 361 -11.30 -7.79 6.78
C MET A 361 -12.41 -8.75 6.34
N LYS A 362 -13.39 -8.21 5.63
CA LYS A 362 -14.49 -8.95 5.01
C LYS A 362 -14.68 -8.49 3.57
N ILE A 363 -14.56 -9.40 2.62
CA ILE A 363 -14.69 -9.10 1.19
C ILE A 363 -16.01 -9.68 0.68
N ILE A 364 -16.90 -8.83 0.20
CA ILE A 364 -18.24 -9.25 -0.24
C ILE A 364 -18.15 -10.23 -1.41
N GLN A 365 -17.23 -10.02 -2.36
CA GLN A 365 -17.03 -10.94 -3.50
C GLN A 365 -16.85 -12.40 -3.04
N PHE A 366 -16.00 -12.64 -2.03
CA PHE A 366 -15.73 -13.97 -1.48
C PHE A 366 -16.95 -14.64 -0.81
N GLY A 367 -17.98 -13.87 -0.43
CA GLY A 367 -19.20 -14.41 0.15
C GLY A 367 -20.08 -15.16 -0.87
N PHE A 368 -19.92 -14.83 -2.15
CA PHE A 368 -20.76 -15.34 -3.23
C PHE A 368 -19.98 -16.14 -4.27
N ASP A 369 -18.65 -16.16 -4.21
CA ASP A 369 -17.81 -17.06 -5.00
C ASP A 369 -18.05 -18.53 -4.60
N GLY A 370 -17.91 -19.42 -5.58
CA GLY A 370 -18.18 -20.86 -5.44
C GLY A 370 -19.59 -21.25 -5.91
N ASP A 371 -19.73 -22.51 -6.31
CA ASP A 371 -20.97 -23.04 -6.90
C ASP A 371 -21.90 -23.70 -5.88
N ASP A 372 -21.46 -23.86 -4.63
CA ASP A 372 -22.24 -24.50 -3.58
C ASP A 372 -23.46 -23.63 -3.16
N TRP A 373 -24.64 -24.25 -3.18
CA TRP A 373 -25.89 -23.64 -2.71
C TRP A 373 -25.99 -23.67 -1.19
N ASP A 374 -25.13 -22.90 -0.54
CA ASP A 374 -25.18 -22.64 0.89
C ASP A 374 -24.97 -21.15 1.20
N PHE A 375 -25.32 -20.76 2.41
CA PHE A 375 -25.09 -19.42 2.94
C PHE A 375 -24.25 -19.50 4.20
N THR A 376 -23.16 -20.28 4.18
CA THR A 376 -22.32 -20.57 5.35
C THR A 376 -20.96 -19.87 5.35
N SER A 377 -20.62 -19.19 4.24
CA SER A 377 -19.38 -18.42 4.12
C SER A 377 -19.32 -17.31 5.18
N GLU A 378 -18.21 -17.25 5.94
CA GLU A 378 -17.92 -16.17 6.90
C GLU A 378 -17.79 -14.79 6.23
N TYR A 379 -17.71 -14.76 4.90
CA TYR A 379 -17.72 -13.55 4.07
C TYR A 379 -19.13 -13.07 3.71
N LEU A 380 -20.21 -13.72 4.16
CA LEU A 380 -21.56 -13.19 4.05
C LEU A 380 -21.90 -12.20 5.19
N PRO A 381 -22.53 -11.05 4.91
CA PRO A 381 -22.73 -9.97 5.88
C PRO A 381 -23.39 -10.34 7.22
N HIS A 382 -24.26 -11.36 7.24
CA HIS A 382 -24.91 -11.79 8.48
C HIS A 382 -23.97 -12.54 9.46
N TYR A 383 -22.77 -12.91 9.04
CA TYR A 383 -21.71 -13.46 9.91
C TYR A 383 -20.73 -12.40 10.44
N TYR A 384 -20.82 -11.15 9.99
CA TYR A 384 -19.81 -10.15 10.34
C TYR A 384 -19.88 -9.74 11.81
N GLY A 385 -18.71 -9.51 12.42
CA GLY A 385 -18.59 -8.85 13.72
C GLY A 385 -18.44 -7.34 13.59
N LYS A 386 -18.77 -6.58 14.64
CA LYS A 386 -18.63 -5.11 14.63
C LYS A 386 -17.18 -4.66 14.43
N ASN A 387 -16.22 -5.37 15.04
CA ASN A 387 -14.79 -5.09 14.89
C ASN A 387 -14.24 -5.71 13.60
N SER A 388 -14.78 -5.26 12.47
CA SER A 388 -14.34 -5.66 11.13
C SER A 388 -14.44 -4.49 10.16
N ILE A 389 -13.74 -4.62 9.04
CA ILE A 389 -13.82 -3.72 7.90
C ILE A 389 -14.34 -4.49 6.70
N VAL A 390 -15.43 -4.00 6.13
CA VAL A 390 -16.03 -4.60 4.93
C VAL A 390 -15.54 -3.88 3.68
N TYR A 391 -15.33 -4.65 2.63
CA TYR A 391 -15.02 -4.19 1.28
C TYR A 391 -15.94 -4.87 0.28
N THR A 392 -16.27 -4.20 -0.82
CA THR A 392 -16.77 -4.89 -2.01
C THR A 392 -15.67 -5.81 -2.56
N GLY A 393 -14.51 -5.22 -2.85
CA GLY A 393 -13.26 -5.87 -3.23
C GLY A 393 -12.07 -5.03 -2.77
N THR A 394 -10.86 -5.58 -2.85
CA THR A 394 -9.60 -4.87 -2.61
C THR A 394 -8.93 -4.49 -3.94
N HIS A 395 -7.67 -4.04 -3.90
CA HIS A 395 -6.86 -3.79 -5.10
C HIS A 395 -6.46 -5.07 -5.84
N ASP A 396 -6.46 -6.24 -5.19
CA ASP A 396 -6.16 -7.55 -5.79
C ASP A 396 -7.38 -8.21 -6.46
N ASN A 397 -8.57 -7.75 -6.09
CA ASN A 397 -9.82 -8.26 -6.62
C ASN A 397 -10.12 -7.67 -8.01
N PRO A 398 -10.87 -8.40 -8.86
CA PRO A 398 -11.54 -7.78 -9.99
C PRO A 398 -12.42 -6.61 -9.51
N THR A 399 -12.62 -5.59 -10.37
CA THR A 399 -13.63 -4.55 -10.08
C THR A 399 -15.00 -5.19 -9.93
N LEU A 400 -15.92 -4.52 -9.24
CA LEU A 400 -17.23 -5.10 -8.98
C LEU A 400 -18.00 -5.40 -10.27
N VAL A 401 -17.85 -4.58 -11.32
CA VAL A 401 -18.44 -4.84 -12.64
C VAL A 401 -17.78 -6.03 -13.33
N GLN A 402 -16.45 -6.16 -13.26
CA GLN A 402 -15.74 -7.33 -13.78
C GLN A 402 -16.20 -8.61 -13.08
N TRP A 403 -16.25 -8.58 -11.74
CA TRP A 403 -16.67 -9.71 -10.90
C TRP A 403 -18.09 -10.15 -11.23
N LEU A 404 -19.05 -9.21 -11.23
CA LEU A 404 -20.45 -9.48 -11.58
C LEU A 404 -20.56 -10.15 -12.96
N SER A 405 -19.79 -9.67 -13.93
CA SER A 405 -19.80 -10.21 -15.30
C SER A 405 -19.16 -11.60 -15.42
N SER A 406 -18.41 -12.03 -14.41
CA SER A 406 -17.70 -13.32 -14.38
C SER A 406 -18.39 -14.39 -13.52
N LEU A 407 -19.50 -14.06 -12.85
CA LEU A 407 -20.22 -15.00 -11.99
C LEU A 407 -20.73 -16.21 -12.79
N SER A 408 -20.64 -17.40 -12.19
CA SER A 408 -21.35 -18.57 -12.69
C SER A 408 -22.87 -18.38 -12.51
N GLU A 409 -23.68 -19.17 -13.22
CA GLU A 409 -25.14 -19.14 -13.03
C GLU A 409 -25.55 -19.46 -11.58
N SER A 410 -24.81 -20.35 -10.91
CA SER A 410 -25.04 -20.69 -9.49
C SER A 410 -24.75 -19.50 -8.57
N SER A 411 -23.57 -18.88 -8.72
CA SER A 411 -23.16 -17.72 -7.92
C SER A 411 -24.06 -16.51 -8.17
N GLU A 412 -24.46 -16.26 -9.42
CA GLU A 412 -25.44 -15.22 -9.75
C GLU A 412 -26.78 -15.49 -9.05
N ARG A 413 -27.32 -16.72 -9.15
CA ARG A 413 -28.57 -17.09 -8.49
C ARG A 413 -28.50 -16.90 -6.98
N LYS A 414 -27.37 -17.26 -6.36
CA LYS A 414 -27.11 -17.10 -4.92
C LYS A 414 -27.10 -15.62 -4.54
N LEU A 415 -26.38 -14.78 -5.28
CA LEU A 415 -26.35 -13.33 -5.09
C LEU A 415 -27.75 -12.70 -5.20
N ARG A 416 -28.49 -13.02 -6.27
CA ARG A 416 -29.86 -12.52 -6.48
C ARG A 416 -30.81 -12.93 -5.37
N CYS A 417 -30.71 -14.17 -4.89
CA CYS A 417 -31.47 -14.66 -3.76
C CYS A 417 -31.18 -13.86 -2.49
N TYR A 418 -29.89 -13.65 -2.18
CA TYR A 418 -29.46 -12.91 -1.00
C TYR A 418 -29.90 -11.44 -1.04
N LEU A 419 -29.84 -10.81 -2.22
CA LEU A 419 -30.27 -9.43 -2.43
C LEU A 419 -31.81 -9.29 -2.57
N CYS A 420 -32.52 -10.39 -2.72
CA CYS A 420 -33.94 -10.42 -3.11
C CYS A 420 -34.22 -9.59 -4.39
N ASP A 421 -33.32 -9.67 -5.39
CA ASP A 421 -33.41 -8.93 -6.66
C ASP A 421 -33.14 -9.86 -7.86
N TYR A 422 -34.21 -10.19 -8.58
CA TYR A 422 -34.18 -11.13 -9.71
C TYR A 422 -34.32 -10.45 -11.08
N ILE A 423 -34.46 -9.12 -11.12
CA ILE A 423 -34.83 -8.40 -12.35
C ILE A 423 -33.78 -7.37 -12.78
N THR A 424 -33.00 -6.83 -11.84
CA THR A 424 -31.98 -5.83 -12.16
C THR A 424 -30.89 -6.46 -13.05
N PRO A 425 -30.48 -5.78 -14.14
CA PRO A 425 -29.36 -6.24 -14.96
C PRO A 425 -28.12 -6.50 -14.11
N LEU A 426 -27.39 -7.59 -14.40
CA LEU A 426 -26.34 -8.11 -13.53
C LEU A 426 -25.30 -7.05 -13.13
N THR A 427 -24.75 -6.29 -14.08
CA THR A 427 -23.75 -5.24 -13.81
C THR A 427 -24.33 -4.01 -13.08
N SER A 428 -25.66 -3.83 -13.10
CA SER A 428 -26.35 -2.80 -12.33
C SER A 428 -26.58 -3.20 -10.88
N LEU A 429 -26.43 -4.49 -10.53
CA LEU A 429 -26.43 -4.93 -9.14
C LEU A 429 -25.26 -4.37 -8.33
N ARG A 430 -24.26 -3.73 -8.97
CA ARG A 430 -23.13 -3.10 -8.26
C ARG A 430 -23.59 -2.18 -7.12
N TYR A 431 -24.65 -1.38 -7.31
CA TYR A 431 -25.16 -0.50 -6.25
C TYR A 431 -25.86 -1.28 -5.12
N LYS A 432 -26.48 -2.42 -5.44
CA LYS A 432 -27.05 -3.32 -4.42
C LYS A 432 -25.95 -3.97 -3.59
N VAL A 433 -24.85 -4.37 -4.22
CA VAL A 433 -23.69 -4.94 -3.53
C VAL A 433 -22.97 -3.89 -2.67
N ILE A 434 -22.79 -2.66 -3.19
CA ILE A 434 -22.27 -1.52 -2.40
C ILE A 434 -23.18 -1.22 -1.21
N SER A 435 -24.50 -1.18 -1.41
CA SER A 435 -25.47 -0.94 -0.33
C SER A 435 -25.41 -2.06 0.71
N LEU A 436 -25.27 -3.31 0.28
CA LEU A 436 -25.12 -4.45 1.18
C LEU A 436 -23.86 -4.33 2.06
N ALA A 437 -22.72 -3.91 1.49
CA ALA A 437 -21.51 -3.63 2.25
C ALA A 437 -21.73 -2.49 3.26
N MET A 438 -22.33 -1.39 2.81
CA MET A 438 -22.64 -0.22 3.64
C MET A 438 -23.62 -0.55 4.78
N GLU A 439 -24.60 -1.41 4.59
CA GLU A 439 -25.57 -1.79 5.61
C GLU A 439 -25.02 -2.80 6.64
N SER A 440 -23.94 -3.53 6.30
CA SER A 440 -23.32 -4.52 7.20
C SER A 440 -22.96 -3.96 8.58
N VAL A 441 -22.79 -4.82 9.59
CA VAL A 441 -22.49 -4.39 10.96
C VAL A 441 -21.04 -3.92 11.20
N SER A 442 -20.16 -4.05 10.20
CA SER A 442 -18.74 -3.66 10.26
C SER A 442 -18.57 -2.18 10.62
N ARG A 443 -17.58 -1.86 11.47
CA ARG A 443 -17.33 -0.48 11.93
C ARG A 443 -16.93 0.45 10.78
N LEU A 444 -16.25 -0.07 9.77
CA LEU A 444 -15.79 0.69 8.60
C LEU A 444 -16.17 -0.09 7.33
N CYS A 445 -16.64 0.63 6.32
CA CYS A 445 -16.90 0.13 4.98
C CYS A 445 -15.98 0.87 4.01
N ILE A 446 -15.16 0.15 3.25
CA ILE A 446 -14.28 0.72 2.23
C ILE A 446 -14.71 0.22 0.86
N ILE A 447 -14.97 1.14 -0.07
CA ILE A 447 -15.34 0.80 -1.44
C ILE A 447 -14.24 1.32 -2.39
N PRO A 448 -13.65 0.48 -3.26
CA PRO A 448 -12.78 0.95 -4.33
C PRO A 448 -13.48 1.98 -5.21
N MET A 449 -12.78 3.05 -5.60
CA MET A 449 -13.37 4.10 -6.43
C MET A 449 -13.93 3.54 -7.75
N GLN A 450 -13.28 2.52 -8.33
CA GLN A 450 -13.73 1.83 -9.54
C GLN A 450 -15.16 1.29 -9.42
N ASP A 451 -15.58 0.86 -8.24
CA ASP A 451 -16.88 0.24 -8.02
C ASP A 451 -18.01 1.27 -8.04
N TYR A 452 -17.77 2.46 -7.49
CA TYR A 452 -18.71 3.59 -7.60
C TYR A 452 -18.86 4.06 -9.04
N LEU A 453 -17.74 4.12 -9.77
CA LEU A 453 -17.69 4.52 -11.17
C LEU A 453 -18.26 3.47 -12.12
N GLY A 454 -18.36 2.21 -11.68
CA GLY A 454 -18.80 1.10 -12.53
C GLY A 454 -17.78 0.74 -13.60
N ILE A 455 -16.49 0.93 -13.32
CA ILE A 455 -15.38 0.60 -14.22
C ILE A 455 -15.25 -0.94 -14.30
N GLY A 456 -15.07 -1.47 -15.51
CA GLY A 456 -14.89 -2.89 -15.78
C GLY A 456 -13.47 -3.39 -15.52
N ALA A 457 -13.10 -4.47 -16.22
CA ALA A 457 -11.79 -5.11 -16.06
C ALA A 457 -10.61 -4.18 -16.41
N GLU A 458 -10.84 -3.16 -17.24
CA GLU A 458 -9.86 -2.13 -17.60
C GLU A 458 -9.38 -1.30 -16.39
N GLY A 459 -10.16 -1.28 -15.30
CA GLY A 459 -9.79 -0.60 -14.05
C GLY A 459 -9.26 -1.48 -12.93
N ARG A 460 -9.03 -2.77 -13.20
CA ARG A 460 -8.43 -3.66 -12.20
C ARG A 460 -7.03 -3.14 -11.83
N MET A 461 -6.79 -3.00 -10.53
CA MET A 461 -5.52 -2.45 -10.01
C MET A 461 -4.40 -3.48 -10.05
N ASN A 462 -4.65 -4.69 -9.56
CA ASN A 462 -3.69 -5.79 -9.59
C ASN A 462 -4.38 -7.11 -9.94
N LEU A 463 -3.68 -7.92 -10.74
CA LEU A 463 -3.95 -9.34 -10.91
C LEU A 463 -2.80 -10.11 -10.23
N PRO A 464 -3.04 -10.70 -9.04
CA PRO A 464 -2.02 -11.48 -8.35
C PRO A 464 -1.38 -12.54 -9.25
N ALA A 465 -0.09 -12.78 -9.05
CA ALA A 465 0.76 -13.68 -9.87
C ALA A 465 0.90 -13.31 -11.36
N SER A 466 0.36 -12.17 -11.82
CA SER A 466 0.67 -11.62 -13.16
C SER A 466 1.93 -10.78 -13.13
N ALA A 467 2.81 -10.96 -14.12
CA ALA A 467 4.04 -10.18 -14.27
C ALA A 467 3.85 -8.83 -14.99
N SER A 468 2.64 -8.53 -15.48
CA SER A 468 2.41 -7.31 -16.28
C SER A 468 0.99 -6.77 -16.13
N GLY A 469 0.82 -5.48 -16.43
CA GLY A 469 -0.48 -4.80 -16.48
C GLY A 469 -1.03 -4.30 -15.14
N ASN A 470 -0.26 -4.44 -14.05
CA ASN A 470 -0.66 -4.06 -12.70
C ASN A 470 -0.34 -2.59 -12.38
N TRP A 471 -0.90 -2.10 -11.28
CA TRP A 471 -0.61 -0.83 -10.59
C TRP A 471 -0.79 0.45 -11.42
N SER A 472 -1.30 0.33 -12.63
CA SER A 472 -1.24 1.39 -13.63
C SER A 472 -2.58 2.07 -13.91
N TRP A 473 -3.71 1.57 -13.40
CA TRP A 473 -5.00 2.24 -13.61
C TRP A 473 -5.03 3.62 -12.94
N ARG A 474 -5.61 4.59 -13.64
CA ARG A 474 -5.83 5.95 -13.17
C ARG A 474 -7.27 6.39 -13.42
N MET A 475 -7.80 7.13 -12.45
CA MET A 475 -9.08 7.81 -12.54
C MET A 475 -9.00 9.00 -13.51
N SER A 476 -10.13 9.43 -14.06
CA SER A 476 -10.27 10.69 -14.81
C SER A 476 -10.61 11.86 -13.89
N ILE A 477 -10.26 13.09 -14.28
CA ILE A 477 -10.64 14.29 -13.51
C ILE A 477 -12.16 14.46 -13.42
N SER A 478 -12.91 13.98 -14.42
CA SER A 478 -14.38 14.00 -14.47
C SER A 478 -15.06 13.10 -13.43
N ASP A 479 -14.33 12.16 -12.84
CA ASP A 479 -14.88 11.10 -11.98
C ASP A 479 -15.13 11.57 -10.54
N THR A 480 -14.84 12.83 -10.24
CA THR A 480 -15.05 13.48 -8.92
C THR A 480 -16.12 14.58 -8.96
N ASN A 481 -17.02 14.52 -9.94
CA ASN A 481 -18.11 15.48 -10.10
C ASN A 481 -19.19 15.39 -9.00
N ASP A 482 -20.06 16.40 -8.95
CA ASP A 482 -21.08 16.54 -7.90
C ASP A 482 -22.18 15.47 -7.94
N ASP A 483 -22.50 14.91 -9.12
CA ASP A 483 -23.51 13.84 -9.24
C ASP A 483 -22.99 12.55 -8.60
N ILE A 484 -21.72 12.20 -8.87
CA ILE A 484 -21.06 11.05 -8.24
C ILE A 484 -20.96 11.27 -6.73
N ALA A 485 -20.50 12.44 -6.29
CA ALA A 485 -20.39 12.76 -4.87
C ALA A 485 -21.74 12.65 -4.14
N SER A 486 -22.81 13.17 -4.76
CA SER A 486 -24.16 13.14 -4.21
C SER A 486 -24.73 11.71 -4.10
N ASN A 487 -24.48 10.88 -5.11
CA ASN A 487 -24.91 9.47 -5.08
C ASN A 487 -24.20 8.69 -3.98
N ILE A 488 -22.88 8.87 -3.83
CA ILE A 488 -22.10 8.22 -2.76
C ILE A 488 -22.58 8.72 -1.39
N LYS A 489 -22.81 10.03 -1.26
CA LYS A 489 -23.32 10.64 -0.03
C LYS A 489 -24.65 10.04 0.39
N LEU A 490 -25.60 9.89 -0.53
CA LEU A 490 -26.92 9.32 -0.22
C LEU A 490 -26.81 7.90 0.35
N ILE A 491 -26.01 7.04 -0.27
CA ILE A 491 -25.78 5.66 0.23
C ILE A 491 -25.14 5.70 1.62
N THR A 492 -24.19 6.62 1.82
CA THR A 492 -23.46 6.78 3.09
C THR A 492 -24.36 7.30 4.22
N GLU A 493 -25.27 8.23 3.93
CA GLU A 493 -26.26 8.77 4.87
C GLU A 493 -27.32 7.73 5.25
N VAL A 494 -27.92 7.05 4.26
CA VAL A 494 -28.97 6.04 4.49
C VAL A 494 -28.45 4.86 5.30
N SER A 495 -27.19 4.48 5.12
CA SER A 495 -26.53 3.41 5.91
C SER A 495 -26.04 3.86 7.30
N GLY A 496 -26.27 5.13 7.68
CA GLY A 496 -25.89 5.69 8.96
C GLY A 496 -24.37 5.77 9.17
N ARG A 497 -23.61 5.94 8.08
CA ARG A 497 -22.13 6.04 8.06
C ARG A 497 -21.60 7.43 7.81
N SER A 498 -22.47 8.36 7.40
CA SER A 498 -22.12 9.77 7.26
C SER A 498 -21.72 10.35 8.61
N ARG A 499 -20.72 11.23 8.62
CA ARG A 499 -20.43 12.01 9.83
C ARG A 499 -21.66 12.84 10.19
N LYS A 500 -22.11 12.73 11.43
CA LYS A 500 -23.05 13.71 11.99
C LYS A 500 -22.23 14.96 12.25
N ALA A 501 -22.67 16.11 11.72
CA ALA A 501 -22.12 17.38 12.17
C ALA A 501 -22.26 17.43 13.70
N GLU A 502 -21.15 17.59 14.41
CA GLU A 502 -21.21 17.93 15.83
C GLU A 502 -21.85 19.32 15.91
N ASN A 503 -23.09 19.39 16.39
CA ASN A 503 -23.79 20.64 16.68
C ASN A 503 -23.30 21.24 17.99
#